data_AF-A0AAX2M3N4-F1
#
_entry.id   AF-A0AAX2M3N4-F1
#
_cell.length_a   1.000
_cell.length_b   1.000
_cell.length_c   1.000
_cell.angle_alpha   90.00
_cell.angle_beta   90.00
_cell.angle_gamma   90.00
#
_symmetry.space_group_name_H-M   'P 1'
#
loop_
_entity.id
_entity.type
_entity.pdbx_description
1 polymer ?
#
loop_
_entity_poly.entity_id
_entity_poly.type
_entity_poly.pdbx_seq_one_letter_code
_entity_poly.pdbx_strand_id
1 'polypeptide(L)'
;MDEVLHNEEFQKLESTWRGLRFLVERTDFNENIKIDLFDIRKEEALEDFENNPDITQSVVYKNIYSSEYGQFGGEPVGAIIGDYQLGSASPDMTFLNKMASIAAMSHSPFLTSFGPKFFGLDDYSELANIQDLQGLLEGPQYTRWRTFRENEDSKYTGLLVTRFLARSPYDPEENPIKSFNYKENVHASHNHLLWANSSYTFCTRLTESFAKYRWCGNIIGPKSGGTVKDLPTYLYENFGTIQSKIPTEVLITDRREYELAEAGFIT
;
A
#
# COMPACT_ATOMS: atom_id res chain seq x y z
N MET A 1 13.10 -23.44 9.21
CA MET A 1 12.92 -22.64 7.99
C MET A 1 11.78 -21.65 8.20
N ASP A 2 10.67 -22.11 8.76
CA ASP A 2 9.52 -21.29 9.18
C ASP A 2 9.96 -20.10 10.04
N GLU A 3 10.75 -20.32 11.10
CA GLU A 3 11.30 -19.24 11.94
C GLU A 3 12.07 -18.14 11.16
N VAL A 4 12.72 -18.50 10.05
CA VAL A 4 13.43 -17.52 9.21
C VAL A 4 12.46 -16.79 8.29
N LEU A 5 11.52 -17.53 7.66
CA LEU A 5 10.52 -16.97 6.75
C LEU A 5 9.44 -16.15 7.47
N HIS A 6 9.15 -16.47 8.73
CA HIS A 6 8.14 -15.82 9.56
C HIS A 6 8.74 -14.75 10.47
N ASN A 7 10.05 -14.51 10.37
CA ASN A 7 10.68 -13.38 11.06
C ASN A 7 10.18 -12.06 10.46
N GLU A 8 9.74 -11.14 11.32
CA GLU A 8 9.13 -9.87 10.90
C GLU A 8 10.05 -9.00 10.05
N GLU A 9 11.36 -8.94 10.36
CA GLU A 9 12.31 -8.14 9.58
C GLU A 9 12.52 -8.74 8.18
N PHE A 10 12.61 -10.08 8.10
CA PHE A 10 12.73 -10.78 6.84
C PHE A 10 11.46 -10.63 5.99
N GLN A 11 10.28 -10.80 6.60
CA GLN A 11 9.01 -10.63 5.91
C GLN A 11 8.81 -9.21 5.40
N LYS A 12 9.22 -8.19 6.15
CA LYS A 12 9.16 -6.79 5.69
C LYS A 12 10.01 -6.59 4.43
N LEU A 13 11.23 -7.13 4.42
CA LEU A 13 12.09 -7.07 3.24
C LEU A 13 11.48 -7.86 2.06
N GLU A 14 11.03 -9.09 2.32
CA GLU A 14 10.46 -9.96 1.29
C GLU A 14 9.17 -9.37 0.70
N SER A 15 8.29 -8.78 1.53
CA SER A 15 7.02 -8.21 1.08
C SER A 15 7.21 -6.95 0.24
N THR A 16 8.16 -6.08 0.58
CA THR A 16 8.53 -4.91 -0.23
C THR A 16 9.05 -5.35 -1.60
N TRP A 17 10.05 -6.25 -1.65
CA TRP A 17 10.64 -6.67 -2.93
C TRP A 17 9.68 -7.50 -3.78
N ARG A 18 8.85 -8.35 -3.17
CA ARG A 18 7.82 -9.09 -3.91
C ARG A 18 6.67 -8.21 -4.36
N GLY A 19 6.27 -7.22 -3.56
CA GLY A 19 5.30 -6.20 -3.96
C GLY A 19 5.79 -5.39 -5.15
N LEU A 20 7.06 -4.96 -5.12
CA LEU A 20 7.69 -4.31 -6.26
C LEU A 20 7.75 -5.23 -7.49
N ARG A 21 8.16 -6.49 -7.32
CA ARG A 21 8.15 -7.48 -8.40
C ARG A 21 6.74 -7.66 -8.99
N PHE A 22 5.72 -7.72 -8.14
CA PHE A 22 4.32 -7.81 -8.56
C PHE A 22 3.91 -6.63 -9.44
N LEU A 23 4.38 -5.42 -9.13
CA LEU A 23 4.16 -4.21 -9.92
C LEU A 23 4.90 -4.25 -11.26
N VAL A 24 6.19 -4.60 -11.23
CA VAL A 24 7.06 -4.66 -12.41
C VAL A 24 6.56 -5.70 -13.40
N GLU A 25 6.21 -6.91 -12.97
CA GLU A 25 5.70 -7.97 -13.85
C GLU A 25 4.36 -7.62 -14.51
N ARG A 26 3.59 -6.70 -13.93
CA ARG A 26 2.28 -6.26 -14.44
C ARG A 26 2.34 -4.95 -15.22
N THR A 27 3.52 -4.34 -15.34
CA THR A 27 3.71 -3.08 -16.06
C THR A 27 4.31 -3.36 -17.44
N ASP A 28 3.69 -2.83 -18.48
CA ASP A 28 4.24 -2.90 -19.83
C ASP A 28 5.23 -1.74 -20.06
N PHE A 29 6.52 -2.04 -19.94
CA PHE A 29 7.59 -1.05 -20.11
C PHE A 29 7.78 -0.61 -21.57
N ASN A 30 7.15 -1.28 -22.55
CA ASN A 30 7.17 -0.81 -23.95
C ASN A 30 6.24 0.39 -24.16
N GLU A 31 5.32 0.63 -23.23
CA GLU A 31 4.27 1.65 -23.34
C GLU A 31 4.66 2.99 -22.67
N ASN A 32 5.95 3.34 -22.71
CA ASN A 32 6.53 4.56 -22.12
C ASN A 32 6.28 4.72 -20.62
N ILE A 33 6.37 3.62 -19.86
CA ILE A 33 6.26 3.65 -18.40
C ILE A 33 7.65 3.43 -17.81
N LYS A 34 8.02 4.26 -16.84
CA LYS A 34 9.25 4.12 -16.05
C LYS A 34 8.88 4.02 -14.58
N ILE A 35 9.68 3.26 -13.84
CA ILE A 35 9.55 3.09 -12.39
C ILE A 35 10.93 3.32 -11.80
N ASP A 36 11.07 4.40 -11.06
CA ASP A 36 12.30 4.73 -10.33
C ASP A 36 12.17 4.32 -8.87
N LEU A 37 13.26 3.81 -8.31
CA LEU A 37 13.33 3.38 -6.92
C LEU A 37 14.04 4.42 -6.09
N PHE A 38 13.39 4.87 -5.02
CA PHE A 38 13.96 5.76 -4.03
C PHE A 38 13.89 5.10 -2.66
N ASP A 39 15.05 4.66 -2.16
CA ASP A 39 15.17 4.03 -0.84
C ASP A 39 15.24 5.12 0.24
N ILE A 40 14.21 5.19 1.07
CA ILE A 40 14.15 6.11 2.20
C ILE A 40 13.28 5.54 3.31
N ARG A 41 13.81 5.52 4.54
CA ARG A 41 13.03 5.17 5.73
C ARG A 41 12.16 6.34 6.15
N LYS A 42 11.01 6.05 6.74
CA LYS A 42 10.10 7.09 7.25
C LYS A 42 10.79 7.99 8.28
N GLU A 43 11.62 7.41 9.14
CA GLU A 43 12.39 8.13 10.16
C GLU A 43 13.40 9.10 9.53
N GLU A 44 14.09 8.67 8.47
CA GLU A 44 15.05 9.49 7.72
C GLU A 44 14.34 10.63 6.98
N ALA A 45 13.16 10.37 6.40
CA ALA A 45 12.35 11.41 5.77
C ALA A 45 11.85 12.45 6.78
N LEU A 46 11.43 12.02 7.97
CA LEU A 46 11.02 12.93 9.04
C LEU A 46 12.21 13.77 9.54
N GLU A 47 13.38 13.16 9.73
CA GLU A 47 14.60 13.88 10.11
C GLU A 47 15.00 14.92 9.03
N ASP A 48 14.88 14.57 7.75
CA ASP A 48 15.10 15.52 6.65
C ASP A 48 14.11 16.69 6.67
N PHE A 49 12.83 16.43 6.97
CA PHE A 49 11.82 17.49 7.10
C PHE A 49 12.00 18.38 8.34
N GLU A 50 12.60 17.85 9.41
CA GLU A 50 12.90 18.62 10.62
C GLU A 50 14.17 19.47 10.45
N ASN A 51 15.19 18.93 9.77
CA ASN A 51 16.45 19.62 9.52
C ASN A 51 16.32 20.76 8.50
N ASN A 52 15.34 20.69 7.59
CA ASN A 52 15.10 21.72 6.59
C ASN A 52 13.89 22.61 6.97
N PRO A 53 14.09 23.91 7.27
CA PRO A 53 13.00 24.81 7.64
C PRO A 53 11.95 25.00 6.54
N ASP A 54 12.37 24.88 5.28
CA ASP A 54 11.52 24.90 4.10
C ASP A 54 11.53 23.52 3.43
N ILE A 55 10.35 23.02 3.11
CA ILE A 55 10.16 21.71 2.48
C ILE A 55 10.81 21.66 1.10
N THR A 56 10.94 22.81 0.41
CA THR A 56 11.59 22.91 -0.90
C THR A 56 13.10 22.60 -0.84
N GLN A 57 13.70 22.62 0.34
CA GLN A 57 15.11 22.31 0.54
C GLN A 57 15.37 20.86 0.91
N SER A 58 14.31 20.12 1.28
CA SER A 58 14.38 18.70 1.62
C SER A 58 14.96 17.86 0.46
N VAL A 59 15.66 16.79 0.80
CA VAL A 59 16.21 15.83 -0.17
C VAL A 59 15.08 15.16 -0.93
N VAL A 60 13.97 14.84 -0.24
CA VAL A 60 12.78 14.25 -0.85
C VAL A 60 12.21 15.17 -1.93
N TYR A 61 12.05 16.47 -1.63
CA TYR A 61 11.57 17.43 -2.62
C TYR A 61 12.52 17.57 -3.81
N LYS A 62 13.83 17.62 -3.56
CA LYS A 62 14.82 17.75 -4.64
C LYS A 62 14.76 16.59 -5.63
N ASN A 63 14.58 15.37 -5.15
CA ASN A 63 14.52 14.18 -6.00
C ASN A 63 13.18 14.00 -6.72
N ILE A 64 12.08 14.49 -6.15
CA ILE A 64 10.74 14.36 -6.76
C ILE A 64 10.46 15.53 -7.71
N TYR A 65 10.75 16.75 -7.25
CA TYR A 65 10.43 17.97 -7.99
C TYR A 65 11.64 18.50 -8.77
N SER A 66 12.75 18.80 -8.09
CA SER A 66 13.83 19.60 -8.71
C SER A 66 14.63 18.85 -9.78
N SER A 67 14.91 17.54 -9.60
CA SER A 67 15.65 16.74 -10.59
C SER A 67 14.83 16.43 -11.84
N GLU A 68 13.51 16.38 -11.70
CA GLU A 68 12.60 15.95 -12.76
C GLU A 68 11.73 17.11 -13.27
N TYR A 69 10.66 17.43 -12.55
CA TYR A 69 9.67 18.44 -12.97
C TYR A 69 10.28 19.84 -13.15
N GLY A 70 11.19 20.23 -12.26
CA GLY A 70 11.86 21.53 -12.26
C GLY A 70 13.04 21.65 -13.23
N GLN A 71 13.48 20.54 -13.84
CA GLN A 71 14.65 20.50 -14.71
C GLN A 71 14.24 20.60 -16.18
N PHE A 72 14.90 21.50 -16.93
CA PHE A 72 14.65 21.60 -18.37
C PHE A 72 15.06 20.29 -19.08
N GLY A 73 14.09 19.63 -19.70
CA GLY A 73 14.26 18.34 -20.37
C GLY A 73 14.17 17.12 -19.45
N GLY A 74 13.78 17.28 -18.18
CA GLY A 74 13.46 16.18 -17.27
C GLY A 74 12.12 15.51 -17.57
N GLU A 75 11.84 14.39 -16.91
CA GLU A 75 10.58 13.65 -17.05
C GLU A 75 9.80 13.71 -15.74
N PRO A 76 8.67 14.43 -15.67
CA PRO A 76 7.99 14.64 -14.40
C PRO A 76 7.48 13.32 -13.81
N VAL A 77 7.62 13.19 -12.48
CA VAL A 77 7.05 12.07 -11.74
C VAL A 77 5.53 12.05 -11.95
N GLY A 78 4.97 10.87 -12.23
CA GLY A 78 3.52 10.73 -12.47
C GLY A 78 2.73 10.47 -11.18
N ALA A 79 3.24 9.60 -10.32
CA ALA A 79 2.65 9.26 -9.03
C ALA A 79 3.77 8.76 -8.09
N ILE A 80 3.61 9.00 -6.79
CA ILE A 80 4.57 8.60 -5.77
C ILE A 80 3.96 7.44 -4.99
N ILE A 81 4.59 6.27 -5.02
CA ILE A 81 4.13 5.10 -4.28
C ILE A 81 4.96 4.95 -3.01
N GLY A 82 4.32 5.16 -1.85
CA GLY A 82 4.92 4.94 -0.54
C GLY A 82 4.66 3.53 -0.05
N ASP A 83 5.72 2.75 0.14
CA ASP A 83 5.62 1.47 0.86
C ASP A 83 5.68 1.68 2.38
N TYR A 84 4.70 2.41 2.89
CA TYR A 84 4.56 2.66 4.32
C TYR A 84 3.19 2.21 4.81
N GLN A 85 3.17 1.70 6.05
CA GLN A 85 1.96 1.45 6.82
C GLN A 85 1.90 2.51 7.92
N LEU A 86 1.11 3.55 7.67
CA LEU A 86 0.95 4.67 8.58
C LEU A 86 -0.06 4.34 9.70
N GLY A 87 0.08 4.99 10.84
CA GLY A 87 -0.90 4.97 11.93
C GLY A 87 -1.53 6.33 12.19
N SER A 88 -2.30 6.43 13.27
CA SER A 88 -2.89 7.69 13.75
C SER A 88 -1.94 8.53 14.61
N ALA A 89 -0.71 8.06 14.81
CA ALA A 89 0.30 8.69 15.64
C ALA A 89 0.76 10.06 15.06
N SER A 90 1.27 10.93 15.93
CA SER A 90 1.77 12.25 15.53
C SER A 90 2.82 12.21 14.41
N PRO A 91 3.88 11.37 14.50
CA PRO A 91 4.94 11.39 13.49
C PRO A 91 4.42 10.97 12.12
N ASP A 92 3.51 9.98 12.08
CA ASP A 92 2.91 9.48 10.83
C ASP A 92 2.03 10.54 10.18
N MET A 93 1.24 11.27 10.98
CA MET A 93 0.43 12.36 10.47
C MET A 93 1.29 13.55 10.00
N THR A 94 2.40 13.85 10.68
CA THR A 94 3.35 14.88 10.22
C THR A 94 3.98 14.47 8.90
N PHE A 95 4.46 13.23 8.78
CA PHE A 95 5.00 12.67 7.55
C PHE A 95 3.99 12.78 6.40
N LEU A 96 2.75 12.36 6.65
CA LEU A 96 1.68 12.42 5.66
C LEU A 96 1.39 13.85 5.18
N ASN A 97 1.29 14.82 6.10
CA ASN A 97 1.10 16.23 5.76
C ASN A 97 2.24 16.76 4.88
N LYS A 98 3.49 16.45 5.22
CA LYS A 98 4.67 16.91 4.47
C LYS A 98 4.73 16.29 3.08
N MET A 99 4.48 14.98 2.98
CA MET A 99 4.41 14.28 1.69
C MET A 99 3.26 14.81 0.82
N ALA A 100 2.10 15.13 1.41
CA ALA A 100 0.99 15.74 0.69
C ALA A 100 1.35 17.11 0.11
N SER A 101 2.08 17.96 0.84
CA SER A 101 2.57 19.24 0.31
C SER A 101 3.58 19.05 -0.83
N ILE A 102 4.48 18.06 -0.74
CA ILE A 102 5.42 17.74 -1.84
C ILE A 102 4.66 17.22 -3.07
N ALA A 103 3.66 16.36 -2.86
CA ALA A 103 2.78 15.82 -3.88
C ALA A 103 1.99 16.94 -4.59
N ALA A 104 1.49 17.93 -3.82
CA ALA A 104 0.78 19.08 -4.35
C ALA A 104 1.70 19.98 -5.20
N MET A 105 2.94 20.22 -4.76
CA MET A 105 3.92 21.01 -5.51
C MET A 105 4.38 20.32 -6.80
N SER A 106 4.50 18.99 -6.79
CA SER A 106 4.93 18.18 -7.95
C SER A 106 3.78 17.71 -8.84
N HIS A 107 2.54 18.05 -8.50
CA HIS A 107 1.32 17.55 -9.16
C HIS A 107 1.28 16.01 -9.29
N SER A 108 1.91 15.31 -8.35
CA SER A 108 2.08 13.86 -8.36
C SER A 108 1.39 13.28 -7.12
N PRO A 109 0.28 12.52 -7.24
CA PRO A 109 -0.41 11.99 -6.07
C PRO A 109 0.50 11.02 -5.28
N PHE A 110 0.51 11.18 -3.96
CA PHE A 110 1.16 10.28 -3.02
C PHE A 110 0.20 9.18 -2.58
N LEU A 111 0.56 7.93 -2.87
CA LEU A 111 -0.26 6.75 -2.63
C LEU A 111 0.45 5.85 -1.62
N THR A 112 -0.16 5.66 -0.46
CA THR A 112 0.39 4.84 0.62
C THR A 112 -0.73 4.10 1.34
N SER A 113 -0.39 3.19 2.26
CA SER A 113 -1.37 2.49 3.08
C SER A 113 -1.41 2.99 4.53
N PHE A 114 -2.57 2.84 5.17
CA PHE A 114 -2.64 2.75 6.61
C PHE A 114 -2.37 1.31 7.08
N GLY A 115 -1.93 1.15 8.32
CA GLY A 115 -1.85 -0.14 9.01
C GLY A 115 -3.07 -0.39 9.92
N PRO A 116 -3.22 -1.61 10.47
CA PRO A 116 -4.37 -1.96 11.32
C PRO A 116 -4.43 -1.08 12.58
N LYS A 117 -3.25 -0.69 13.09
CA LYS A 117 -3.09 0.24 14.22
C LYS A 117 -3.75 1.59 14.00
N PHE A 118 -3.94 2.03 12.75
CA PHE A 118 -4.69 3.27 12.48
C PHE A 118 -6.10 3.18 13.06
N PHE A 119 -6.79 2.04 12.85
CA PHE A 119 -8.15 1.79 13.34
C PHE A 119 -8.19 1.33 14.82
N GLY A 120 -7.05 1.29 15.51
CA GLY A 120 -6.94 0.73 16.85
C GLY A 120 -7.04 -0.80 16.89
N LEU A 121 -6.74 -1.47 15.77
CA LEU A 121 -6.73 -2.92 15.64
C LEU A 121 -5.30 -3.47 15.65
N ASP A 122 -5.14 -4.70 16.12
CA ASP A 122 -3.87 -5.44 16.01
C ASP A 122 -3.75 -6.14 14.64
N ASP A 123 -4.87 -6.65 14.11
CA ASP A 123 -4.96 -7.34 12.82
C ASP A 123 -6.12 -6.78 11.99
N TYR A 124 -5.95 -6.72 10.67
CA TYR A 124 -7.03 -6.27 9.78
C TYR A 124 -8.24 -7.19 9.80
N SER A 125 -8.08 -8.47 10.13
CA SER A 125 -9.16 -9.46 10.31
C SER A 125 -10.30 -8.93 11.19
N GLU A 126 -9.99 -8.04 12.14
CA GLU A 126 -10.93 -7.45 13.08
C GLU A 126 -11.69 -6.22 12.52
N LEU A 127 -11.35 -5.75 11.32
CA LEU A 127 -12.01 -4.62 10.66
C LEU A 127 -13.52 -4.88 10.48
N ALA A 128 -13.91 -6.13 10.27
CA ALA A 128 -15.31 -6.53 10.19
C ALA A 128 -16.07 -6.36 11.52
N ASN A 129 -15.37 -6.36 12.66
CA ASN A 129 -15.96 -6.26 14.00
C ASN A 129 -16.29 -4.82 14.40
N ILE A 130 -15.74 -3.82 13.72
CA ILE A 130 -16.04 -2.41 13.99
C ILE A 130 -17.50 -2.13 13.62
N GLN A 131 -18.36 -1.81 14.58
CA GLN A 131 -19.77 -1.56 14.27
C GLN A 131 -20.02 -0.19 13.64
N ASP A 132 -19.32 0.84 14.12
CA ASP A 132 -19.45 2.22 13.66
C ASP A 132 -18.07 2.81 13.37
N LEU A 133 -17.72 2.85 12.08
CA LEU A 133 -16.45 3.41 11.62
C LEU A 133 -16.44 4.94 11.74
N GLN A 134 -17.59 5.60 11.52
CA GLN A 134 -17.66 7.05 11.55
C GLN A 134 -17.46 7.55 12.99
N GLY A 135 -18.16 6.96 13.95
CA GLY A 135 -17.99 7.28 15.37
C GLY A 135 -16.55 7.02 15.87
N LEU A 136 -15.88 5.98 15.36
CA LEU A 136 -14.48 5.73 15.65
C LEU A 136 -13.59 6.91 15.21
N LEU A 137 -13.74 7.35 13.96
CA LEU A 137 -12.92 8.42 13.35
C LEU A 137 -13.22 9.82 13.91
N GLU A 138 -14.35 10.01 14.58
CA GLU A 138 -14.68 11.24 15.32
C GLU A 138 -13.95 11.32 16.67
N GLY A 139 -13.34 10.22 17.12
CA GLY A 139 -12.61 10.13 18.37
C GLY A 139 -11.45 11.14 18.50
N PRO A 140 -11.08 11.55 19.73
CA PRO A 140 -10.03 12.56 19.95
C PRO A 140 -8.67 12.20 19.35
N GLN A 141 -8.35 10.91 19.27
CA GLN A 141 -7.10 10.39 18.67
C GLN A 141 -6.95 10.74 17.19
N TYR A 142 -8.05 10.93 16.47
CA TYR A 142 -8.07 11.26 15.04
C TYR A 142 -8.19 12.76 14.76
N THR A 143 -8.00 13.63 15.75
CA THR A 143 -8.08 15.09 15.55
C THR A 143 -7.14 15.56 14.44
N ARG A 144 -5.89 15.07 14.41
CA ARG A 144 -4.93 15.40 13.34
C ARG A 144 -5.33 14.85 11.98
N TRP A 145 -5.92 13.66 11.95
CA TRP A 145 -6.44 13.06 10.72
C TRP A 145 -7.59 13.90 10.14
N ARG A 146 -8.53 14.34 10.98
CA ARG A 146 -9.62 15.24 10.55
C ARG A 146 -9.09 16.58 10.04
N THR A 147 -8.14 17.19 10.74
CA THR A 147 -7.47 18.41 10.26
C THR A 147 -6.74 18.19 8.93
N PHE A 148 -6.11 17.02 8.74
CA PHE A 148 -5.47 16.69 7.47
C PHE A 148 -6.49 16.60 6.33
N ARG A 149 -7.66 15.99 6.54
CA ARG A 149 -8.73 15.91 5.53
C ARG A 149 -9.29 17.27 5.11
N GLU A 150 -9.24 18.26 6.00
CA GLU A 150 -9.66 19.63 5.70
C GLU A 150 -8.60 20.43 4.93
N ASN A 151 -7.35 19.96 4.92
CA ASN A 151 -6.26 20.62 4.19
C ASN A 151 -6.45 20.46 2.68
N GLU A 152 -6.14 21.50 1.90
CA GLU A 152 -6.23 21.48 0.44
C GLU A 152 -5.21 20.51 -0.18
N ASP A 153 -4.02 20.38 0.41
CA ASP A 153 -2.98 19.47 -0.07
C ASP A 153 -3.40 17.98 0.01
N SER A 154 -4.39 17.65 0.85
CA SER A 154 -4.88 16.28 1.03
C SER A 154 -5.46 15.68 -0.26
N LYS A 155 -5.88 16.52 -1.21
CA LYS A 155 -6.36 16.12 -2.55
C LYS A 155 -5.32 15.29 -3.33
N TYR A 156 -4.04 15.49 -3.03
CA TYR A 156 -2.93 14.78 -3.67
C TYR A 156 -2.52 13.51 -2.92
N THR A 157 -3.32 13.05 -1.96
CA THR A 157 -3.01 11.86 -1.17
C THR A 157 -4.08 10.79 -1.35
N GLY A 158 -3.68 9.56 -1.66
CA GLY A 158 -4.56 8.38 -1.67
C GLY A 158 -4.11 7.38 -0.62
N LEU A 159 -5.05 6.94 0.22
CA LEU A 159 -4.76 6.11 1.38
C LEU A 159 -5.45 4.78 1.25
N LEU A 160 -4.65 3.75 1.02
CA LEU A 160 -5.12 2.39 0.87
C LEU A 160 -5.30 1.71 2.22
N VAL A 161 -6.29 0.83 2.27
CA VAL A 161 -6.58 -0.01 3.44
C VAL A 161 -6.46 -1.46 3.01
N THR A 162 -6.10 -2.31 3.97
CA THR A 162 -5.82 -3.74 3.80
C THR A 162 -4.55 -4.04 3.02
N ARG A 163 -4.02 -5.23 3.25
CA ARG A 163 -2.90 -5.82 2.53
C ARG A 163 -3.41 -6.93 1.62
N PHE A 164 -2.58 -7.29 0.65
CA PHE A 164 -2.84 -8.42 -0.24
C PHE A 164 -1.77 -9.51 -0.09
N LEU A 165 -2.15 -10.75 -0.40
CA LEU A 165 -1.23 -11.88 -0.33
C LEU A 165 -0.22 -11.78 -1.47
N ALA A 166 1.06 -11.64 -1.15
CA ALA A 166 2.12 -11.53 -2.14
C ALA A 166 2.64 -12.89 -2.61
N ARG A 167 2.52 -13.91 -1.76
CA ARG A 167 3.06 -15.26 -1.98
C ARG A 167 2.16 -16.31 -1.35
N SER A 168 1.84 -17.35 -2.10
CA SER A 168 1.25 -18.57 -1.54
C SER A 168 2.27 -19.34 -0.69
N PRO A 169 1.87 -19.93 0.45
CA PRO A 169 2.75 -20.75 1.28
C PRO A 169 3.47 -21.83 0.47
N TYR A 170 4.68 -22.19 0.88
CA TYR A 170 5.39 -23.31 0.24
C TYR A 170 4.69 -24.62 0.58
N ASP A 171 4.35 -25.38 -0.45
CA ASP A 171 3.75 -26.70 -0.33
C ASP A 171 4.33 -27.62 -1.41
N PRO A 172 4.58 -28.91 -1.11
CA PRO A 172 5.14 -29.86 -2.06
C PRO A 172 4.36 -30.04 -3.36
N GLU A 173 3.05 -29.77 -3.37
CA GLU A 173 2.19 -29.95 -4.53
C GLU A 173 1.91 -28.61 -5.23
N GLU A 174 1.47 -27.60 -4.47
CA GLU A 174 1.03 -26.31 -5.03
C GLU A 174 2.19 -25.34 -5.33
N ASN A 175 3.21 -25.29 -4.47
CA ASN A 175 4.36 -24.39 -4.61
C ASN A 175 5.67 -25.09 -4.24
N PRO A 176 6.09 -26.08 -5.07
CA PRO A 176 7.23 -26.94 -4.75
C PRO A 176 8.56 -26.20 -4.86
N ILE A 177 9.50 -26.55 -3.98
CA ILE A 177 10.90 -26.15 -4.09
C ILE A 177 11.76 -27.33 -4.60
N LYS A 178 12.84 -27.03 -5.32
CA LYS A 178 13.65 -28.05 -5.98
C LYS A 178 14.56 -28.87 -5.04
N SER A 179 14.98 -28.30 -3.92
CA SER A 179 16.09 -28.82 -3.11
C SER A 179 15.63 -29.85 -2.06
N PHE A 180 14.56 -29.55 -1.33
CA PHE A 180 14.06 -30.40 -0.26
C PHE A 180 12.55 -30.29 -0.17
N ASN A 181 11.90 -31.29 0.42
CA ASN A 181 10.44 -31.28 0.53
C ASN A 181 10.00 -30.36 1.68
N TYR A 182 9.69 -29.10 1.36
CA TYR A 182 9.30 -28.09 2.35
C TYR A 182 7.80 -27.83 2.33
N LYS A 183 7.19 -27.90 3.51
CA LYS A 183 5.81 -27.53 3.74
C LYS A 183 5.78 -26.47 4.85
N GLU A 184 5.40 -25.26 4.49
CA GLU A 184 5.36 -24.10 5.37
C GLU A 184 4.13 -24.15 6.28
N ASN A 185 4.30 -23.96 7.59
CA ASN A 185 3.20 -23.97 8.54
C ASN A 185 2.67 -22.57 8.85
N VAL A 186 1.51 -22.23 8.28
CA VAL A 186 0.85 -20.92 8.45
C VAL A 186 -0.36 -20.94 9.38
N HIS A 187 -0.64 -22.07 10.07
CA HIS A 187 -1.87 -22.22 10.85
C HIS A 187 -1.91 -21.41 12.15
N ALA A 188 -0.75 -21.06 12.71
CA ALA A 188 -0.67 -20.43 14.03
C ALA A 188 -1.06 -18.94 14.03
N SER A 189 -0.73 -18.21 12.97
CA SER A 189 -0.99 -16.77 12.88
C SER A 189 -1.21 -16.34 11.44
N HIS A 190 -2.18 -15.45 11.24
CA HIS A 190 -2.43 -14.83 9.94
C HIS A 190 -1.22 -14.05 9.42
N ASN A 191 -0.39 -13.52 10.32
CA ASN A 191 0.81 -12.77 9.99
C ASN A 191 1.97 -13.64 9.48
N HIS A 192 1.88 -14.97 9.57
CA HIS A 192 2.87 -15.84 8.93
C HIS A 192 2.73 -15.87 7.40
N LEU A 193 1.57 -15.46 6.87
CA LEU A 193 1.39 -15.23 5.45
C LEU A 193 2.13 -13.97 5.03
N LEU A 194 2.66 -13.98 3.80
CA LEU A 194 3.39 -12.83 3.28
C LEU A 194 2.43 -11.79 2.71
N TRP A 195 2.06 -10.83 3.56
CA TRP A 195 1.24 -9.68 3.20
C TRP A 195 2.09 -8.55 2.62
N ALA A 196 1.71 -8.05 1.45
CA ALA A 196 2.31 -6.87 0.84
C ALA A 196 1.33 -5.69 0.80
N ASN A 197 1.90 -4.51 0.62
CA ASN A 197 1.18 -3.25 0.62
C ASN A 197 0.30 -3.09 -0.63
N SER A 198 -0.99 -2.82 -0.44
CA SER A 198 -1.94 -2.63 -1.54
C SER A 198 -1.62 -1.40 -2.40
N SER A 199 -0.73 -0.50 -1.99
CA SER A 199 -0.24 0.59 -2.84
C SER A 199 0.36 0.07 -4.16
N TYR A 200 1.04 -1.09 -4.12
CA TYR A 200 1.56 -1.74 -5.33
C TYR A 200 0.43 -2.20 -6.26
N THR A 201 -0.64 -2.80 -5.74
CA THR A 201 -1.76 -3.29 -6.58
C THR A 201 -2.49 -2.13 -7.23
N PHE A 202 -2.71 -1.03 -6.51
CA PHE A 202 -3.32 0.16 -7.08
C PHE A 202 -2.43 0.82 -8.14
N CYS A 203 -1.11 0.86 -7.91
CA CYS A 203 -0.17 1.33 -8.92
C CYS A 203 -0.26 0.52 -10.22
N THR A 204 -0.46 -0.81 -10.16
CA THR A 204 -0.67 -1.61 -11.38
C THR A 204 -1.92 -1.21 -12.17
N ARG A 205 -2.94 -0.60 -11.52
CA ARG A 205 -4.13 -0.11 -12.23
C ARG A 205 -3.83 1.21 -12.94
N LEU A 206 -3.03 2.09 -12.32
CA LEU A 206 -2.54 3.31 -12.95
C LEU A 206 -1.69 2.99 -14.19
N THR A 207 -0.72 2.09 -14.06
CA THR A 207 0.15 1.71 -15.19
C THR A 207 -0.63 1.02 -16.30
N GLU A 208 -1.57 0.13 -15.98
CA GLU A 208 -2.42 -0.53 -16.98
C GLU A 208 -3.34 0.46 -17.72
N SER A 209 -3.92 1.43 -17.01
CA SER A 209 -4.72 2.49 -17.64
C SER A 209 -3.88 3.36 -18.57
N PHE A 210 -2.67 3.75 -18.13
CA PHE A 210 -1.75 4.55 -18.95
C PHE A 210 -1.23 3.78 -20.17
N ALA A 211 -0.91 2.50 -20.01
CA ALA A 211 -0.47 1.65 -21.11
C ALA A 211 -1.53 1.57 -22.22
N LYS A 212 -2.82 1.53 -21.86
CA LYS A 212 -3.91 1.44 -22.85
C LYS A 212 -4.33 2.78 -23.45
N TYR A 213 -4.38 3.83 -22.63
CA TYR A 213 -5.03 5.08 -23.02
C TYR A 213 -4.14 6.31 -22.95
N ARG A 214 -2.91 6.19 -22.42
CA ARG A 214 -2.03 7.32 -22.03
C ARG A 214 -2.65 8.27 -21.00
N TRP A 215 -3.70 7.81 -20.32
CA TRP A 215 -4.42 8.52 -19.28
C TRP A 215 -4.79 7.56 -18.14
N CYS A 216 -4.73 8.03 -16.92
CA CYS A 216 -5.01 7.26 -15.70
C CYS A 216 -6.46 7.42 -15.20
N GLY A 217 -7.44 7.44 -16.12
CA GLY A 217 -8.86 7.58 -15.75
C GLY A 217 -9.56 6.25 -15.43
N ASN A 218 -9.07 5.15 -16.00
CA ASN A 218 -9.72 3.84 -15.94
C ASN A 218 -9.14 2.97 -14.82
N ILE A 219 -9.34 3.42 -13.58
CA ILE A 219 -8.80 2.79 -12.37
C ILE A 219 -9.86 2.41 -11.34
N ILE A 220 -11.12 2.76 -11.60
CA ILE A 220 -12.27 2.44 -10.74
C ILE A 220 -13.21 1.48 -11.46
N GLY A 221 -13.75 0.50 -10.74
CA GLY A 221 -14.82 -0.36 -11.22
C GLY A 221 -14.37 -1.72 -11.78
N PRO A 222 -15.17 -2.79 -11.58
CA PRO A 222 -14.78 -4.15 -11.93
C PRO A 222 -14.56 -4.41 -13.44
N LYS A 223 -15.26 -3.66 -14.29
CA LYS A 223 -15.13 -3.77 -15.75
C LYS A 223 -14.36 -2.60 -16.37
N SER A 224 -14.17 -1.54 -15.60
CA SER A 224 -13.66 -0.25 -16.08
C SER A 224 -12.18 -0.03 -15.74
N GLY A 225 -11.47 -1.09 -15.30
CA GLY A 225 -10.01 -1.09 -15.12
C GLY A 225 -9.53 -1.17 -13.67
N GLY A 226 -10.44 -1.16 -12.68
CA GLY A 226 -10.08 -1.27 -11.26
C GLY A 226 -9.86 -2.70 -10.74
N THR A 227 -10.20 -3.75 -11.50
CA THR A 227 -10.06 -5.14 -11.03
C THR A 227 -8.61 -5.58 -10.99
N VAL A 228 -8.08 -5.88 -9.81
CA VAL A 228 -6.82 -6.61 -9.64
C VAL A 228 -7.03 -8.09 -9.96
N LYS A 229 -6.22 -8.64 -10.87
CA LYS A 229 -6.32 -10.03 -11.35
C LYS A 229 -5.14 -10.87 -10.84
N ASP A 230 -5.35 -12.18 -10.87
CA ASP A 230 -4.31 -13.18 -10.59
C ASP A 230 -3.64 -12.97 -9.23
N LEU A 231 -4.48 -12.78 -8.20
CA LEU A 231 -4.01 -12.78 -6.82
C LEU A 231 -3.69 -14.22 -6.36
N PRO A 232 -2.62 -14.42 -5.57
CA PRO A 232 -2.28 -15.72 -5.03
C PRO A 232 -3.43 -16.31 -4.22
N THR A 233 -3.67 -17.62 -4.41
CA THR A 233 -4.63 -18.40 -3.65
C THR A 233 -3.90 -19.39 -2.74
N TYR A 234 -4.50 -19.68 -1.60
CA TYR A 234 -4.01 -20.70 -0.68
C TYR A 234 -5.19 -21.52 -0.19
N LEU A 235 -5.21 -22.80 -0.56
CA LEU A 235 -6.23 -23.75 -0.10
C LEU A 235 -5.76 -24.40 1.19
N TYR A 236 -6.60 -24.40 2.21
CA TYR A 236 -6.31 -25.09 3.47
C TYR A 236 -7.54 -25.86 3.94
N GLU A 237 -7.30 -26.93 4.70
CA GLU A 237 -8.36 -27.70 5.32
C GLU A 237 -8.80 -27.03 6.62
N ASN A 238 -10.11 -26.79 6.74
CA ASN A 238 -10.75 -26.22 7.91
C ASN A 238 -11.98 -27.06 8.26
N PHE A 239 -12.01 -27.65 9.46
CA PHE A 239 -13.10 -28.51 9.96
C PHE A 239 -13.57 -29.57 8.95
N GLY A 240 -12.65 -30.23 8.25
CA GLY A 240 -12.96 -31.29 7.26
C GLY A 240 -13.46 -30.78 5.90
N THR A 241 -13.42 -29.46 5.67
CA THR A 241 -13.72 -28.85 4.37
C THR A 241 -12.51 -28.09 3.84
N ILE A 242 -12.24 -28.19 2.53
CA ILE A 242 -11.21 -27.39 1.89
C ILE A 242 -11.76 -25.99 1.66
N GLN A 243 -11.09 -24.98 2.20
CA GLN A 243 -11.45 -23.57 2.08
C GLN A 243 -10.28 -22.82 1.43
N SER A 244 -10.59 -21.85 0.57
CA SER A 244 -9.59 -20.91 0.09
C SER A 244 -9.42 -19.79 1.10
N LYS A 245 -8.18 -19.53 1.48
CA LYS A 245 -7.82 -18.27 2.15
C LYS A 245 -8.12 -17.13 1.18
N ILE A 246 -8.67 -16.06 1.76
CA ILE A 246 -9.00 -14.84 1.02
C ILE A 246 -7.68 -14.15 0.66
N PRO A 247 -7.50 -13.68 -0.60
CA PRO A 247 -6.26 -13.02 -1.01
C PRO A 247 -6.04 -11.63 -0.40
N THR A 248 -7.11 -11.02 0.14
CA THR A 248 -7.06 -9.86 1.04
C THR A 248 -7.28 -10.35 2.46
N GLU A 249 -6.81 -9.58 3.45
CA GLU A 249 -6.93 -9.95 4.87
C GLU A 249 -8.38 -10.09 5.33
N VAL A 250 -9.27 -9.30 4.73
CA VAL A 250 -10.71 -9.27 5.04
C VAL A 250 -11.53 -9.30 3.76
N LEU A 251 -12.67 -9.98 3.83
CA LEU A 251 -13.75 -9.81 2.86
C LEU A 251 -14.58 -8.58 3.26
N ILE A 252 -14.30 -7.47 2.59
CA ILE A 252 -15.03 -6.22 2.81
C ILE A 252 -16.42 -6.34 2.19
N THR A 253 -17.46 -6.03 2.95
CA THR A 253 -18.84 -5.99 2.46
C THR A 253 -19.10 -4.66 1.75
N ASP A 254 -20.06 -4.63 0.80
CA ASP A 254 -20.42 -3.41 0.07
C ASP A 254 -20.72 -2.22 0.99
N ARG A 255 -21.38 -2.48 2.13
CA ARG A 255 -21.64 -1.44 3.14
C ARG A 255 -20.34 -0.92 3.77
N ARG A 256 -19.42 -1.80 4.12
CA ARG A 256 -18.14 -1.43 4.74
C ARG A 256 -17.25 -0.68 3.75
N GLU A 257 -17.23 -1.11 2.49
CA GLU A 257 -16.55 -0.42 1.40
C GLU A 257 -17.07 1.02 1.27
N TYR A 258 -18.39 1.19 1.22
CA TYR A 258 -19.00 2.52 1.17
C TYR A 258 -18.64 3.40 2.39
N GLU A 259 -18.68 2.85 3.60
CA GLU A 259 -18.29 3.57 4.82
C GLU A 259 -16.80 3.99 4.80
N LEU A 260 -15.92 3.14 4.25
CA LEU A 260 -14.49 3.44 4.08
C LEU A 260 -14.28 4.51 2.98
N ALA A 261 -15.04 4.45 1.89
CA ALA A 261 -14.98 5.43 0.81
C ALA A 261 -15.42 6.83 1.27
N GLU A 262 -16.51 6.95 2.03
CA GLU A 262 -16.95 8.23 2.66
C GLU A 262 -15.90 8.78 3.64
N ALA A 263 -15.16 7.90 4.30
CA ALA A 263 -14.05 8.27 5.16
C ALA A 263 -12.76 8.67 4.40
N GLY A 264 -12.73 8.51 3.07
CA GLY A 264 -11.60 8.89 2.21
C GLY A 264 -10.53 7.80 2.04
N PHE A 265 -10.88 6.53 2.25
CA PHE A 265 -9.99 5.39 2.02
C PHE A 265 -10.23 4.73 0.67
N ILE A 266 -9.18 4.10 0.14
CA ILE A 266 -9.22 3.25 -1.06
C ILE A 266 -9.10 1.79 -0.59
N THR A 267 -10.04 0.95 -1.01
CA THR A 267 -10.13 -0.48 -0.62
C THR A 267 -10.21 -1.39 -1.83
#